data_AF-A0A8J3J1Z5-F1
#
_entry.id   AF-A0A8J3J1Z5-F1
#
_cell.length_a   1.000
_cell.length_b   1.000
_cell.length_c   1.000
_cell.angle_alpha   90.00
_cell.angle_beta   90.00
_cell.angle_gamma   90.00
#
_symmetry.space_group_name_H-M   'P 1'
#
loop_
_entity.id
_entity.type
_entity.pdbx_description
1 polymer ?
#
loop_
_entity_poly.entity_id
_entity_poly.type
_entity_poly.pdbx_seq_one_letter_code
_entity_poly.pdbx_strand_id
1 'polypeptide(L)' 'MVAPTRPARQARRGFLTVAEVCETLDIARSTFYDWRAKGAIPRVIKLPNGDLRIRASDFETWLETLEAA' A
#
# COMPACT_ATOMS: atom_id res chain seq x y z
N MET A 1 -7.26 -20.63 -6.38
CA MET A 1 -8.31 -19.68 -6.81
C MET A 1 -8.33 -18.54 -5.82
N VAL A 2 -7.56 -17.48 -6.07
CA VAL A 2 -7.73 -16.23 -5.31
C VAL A 2 -8.86 -15.46 -6.00
N ALA A 3 -9.95 -15.24 -5.28
CA ALA A 3 -11.06 -14.44 -5.79
C ALA A 3 -10.58 -12.98 -5.93
N PRO A 4 -10.92 -12.26 -7.01
CA PRO A 4 -10.61 -10.85 -7.08
C PRO A 4 -11.56 -10.12 -6.12
N THR A 5 -11.08 -9.83 -4.91
CA THR A 5 -11.77 -8.90 -4.00
C THR A 5 -11.69 -7.54 -4.66
N ARG A 6 -12.81 -7.08 -5.23
CA ARG A 6 -12.93 -5.73 -5.74
C ARG A 6 -12.85 -4.78 -4.54
N PRO A 7 -11.82 -3.92 -4.35
CA PRO A 7 -11.83 -2.97 -3.25
C PRO A 7 -12.74 -1.79 -3.63
N ALA A 8 -14.03 -2.07 -3.81
CA ALA A 8 -15.04 -1.05 -3.94
C ALA A 8 -15.29 -0.47 -2.54
N ARG A 9 -14.84 0.78 -2.32
CA ARG A 9 -15.33 1.79 -1.35
C ARG A 9 -14.34 2.31 -0.29
N GLN A 10 -13.10 1.82 -0.19
CA GLN A 10 -12.21 2.14 0.95
C GLN A 10 -11.35 3.42 0.80
N ALA A 11 -11.25 3.98 -0.41
CA ALA A 11 -10.54 5.23 -0.70
C ALA A 11 -11.08 6.50 0.01
N ARG A 12 -12.08 6.37 0.90
CA ARG A 12 -12.75 7.51 1.56
C ARG A 12 -12.26 7.78 2.99
N ARG A 13 -11.33 7.01 3.55
CA ARG A 13 -10.94 7.10 4.98
C ARG A 13 -9.44 6.94 5.23
N GLY A 14 -8.66 7.96 4.89
CA GLY A 14 -7.43 8.39 5.61
C GLY A 14 -6.16 7.52 5.49
N PHE A 15 -6.22 6.21 5.77
CA PHE A 15 -5.03 5.35 5.87
C PHE A 15 -5.29 3.89 5.50
N LEU A 16 -4.41 3.33 4.67
CA LEU A 16 -4.28 1.94 4.27
C LEU A 16 -3.27 1.21 5.16
N THR A 17 -3.46 -0.09 5.33
CA THR A 17 -2.51 -1.02 5.92
C THR A 17 -1.65 -1.68 4.84
N VAL A 18 -0.56 -2.32 5.26
CA VAL A 18 0.28 -3.12 4.34
C VAL A 18 -0.53 -4.24 3.66
N ALA A 19 -1.46 -4.87 4.40
CA ALA A 19 -2.32 -5.90 3.85
C ALA A 19 -3.24 -5.35 2.75
N GLU A 20 -3.88 -4.21 2.97
CA GLU A 20 -4.73 -3.55 1.97
C GLU A 20 -3.94 -3.14 0.72
N VAL A 21 -2.70 -2.65 0.89
CA VAL A 21 -1.83 -2.33 -0.26
C VAL A 21 -1.44 -3.58 -1.04
N CYS A 22 -1.09 -4.67 -0.35
CA CYS A 22 -0.74 -5.94 -1.00
C CYS A 22 -1.94 -6.51 -1.78
N GLU A 23 -3.14 -6.43 -1.20
CA GLU A 23 -4.38 -6.86 -1.87
C GLU A 23 -4.72 -5.96 -3.07
N THR A 24 -4.52 -4.65 -2.94
CA THR A 24 -4.81 -3.68 -4.02
C THR A 24 -3.91 -3.88 -5.24
N LEU A 25 -2.63 -4.20 -5.01
CA LEU A 25 -1.64 -4.40 -6.07
C LEU A 25 -1.51 -5.87 -6.52
N ASP A 26 -2.26 -6.79 -5.91
CA ASP A 26 -2.14 -8.24 -6.09
C ASP A 26 -0.69 -8.74 -5.93
N ILE A 27 0.02 -8.23 -4.91
CA ILE A 27 1.40 -8.60 -4.60
C ILE A 27 1.52 -9.35 -3.28
N ALA A 28 2.57 -10.16 -3.16
CA ALA A 28 2.91 -10.78 -1.90
C ALA A 28 3.44 -9.74 -0.88
N ARG A 29 3.19 -9.98 0.41
CA ARG A 29 3.76 -9.17 1.50
C ARG A 29 5.29 -9.12 1.47
N SER A 30 5.94 -10.20 1.02
CA SER A 30 7.39 -10.23 0.81
C SER A 30 7.85 -9.17 -0.18
N THR A 31 7.18 -9.04 -1.33
CA THR A 31 7.46 -8.02 -2.34
C THR A 31 7.35 -6.60 -1.77
N PHE A 32 6.34 -6.36 -0.92
CA PHE A 32 6.21 -5.08 -0.22
C PHE A 32 7.41 -4.80 0.72
N TYR A 33 7.88 -5.80 1.47
CA TYR A 33 9.07 -5.65 2.32
C TYR A 33 10.37 -5.51 1.51
N ASP A 34 10.49 -6.17 0.36
CA ASP A 34 11.61 -5.97 -0.57
C ASP A 34 11.64 -4.53 -1.10
N TRP A 35 10.50 -3.98 -1.50
CA TRP A 35 10.40 -2.58 -1.92
C TRP A 35 10.76 -1.64 -0.77
N ARG A 36 10.34 -1.97 0.46
CA ARG A 36 10.71 -1.20 1.66
C ARG A 36 12.23 -1.20 1.88
N ALA A 37 12.89 -2.34 1.69
CA ALA A 37 14.36 -2.43 1.79
C ALA A 37 15.06 -1.60 0.70
N LYS A 38 14.47 -1.54 -0.50
CA LYS A 38 14.96 -0.75 -1.63
C LYS A 38 14.61 0.74 -1.56
N GLY A 39 13.78 1.16 -0.59
CA GLY A 39 13.27 2.53 -0.50
C GLY A 39 12.21 2.89 -1.56
N ALA A 40 11.69 1.90 -2.28
CA ALA A 40 10.68 2.07 -3.34
C ALA A 40 9.25 1.94 -2.78
N ILE A 41 8.96 2.60 -1.66
CA ILE A 41 7.66 2.54 -0.99
C ILE A 41 7.07 3.93 -0.75
N PRO A 42 5.73 4.05 -0.71
CA PRO A 42 5.07 5.28 -0.30
C PRO A 42 5.38 5.61 1.16
N ARG A 43 5.02 6.81 1.62
CA ARG A 43 5.23 7.20 3.02
C ARG A 43 4.43 6.33 3.97
N VAL A 44 5.17 5.67 4.87
CA VAL A 44 4.63 4.79 5.90
C VAL A 44 4.78 5.44 7.26
N ILE A 45 3.70 5.44 8.01
CA ILE A 45 3.59 5.90 9.39
C ILE A 45 3.63 4.67 10.28
N LYS A 46 4.68 4.55 11.09
CA LYS A 46 4.78 3.52 12.10
C LYS A 46 4.01 3.98 13.34
N LEU A 47 2.97 3.25 13.72
CA LEU A 47 2.24 3.51 14.96
C LEU A 47 3.01 2.92 16.16
N PRO A 48 2.77 3.43 17.38
CA PRO A 48 3.42 2.93 18.60
C PRO A 48 3.06 1.47 18.91
N ASN A 49 1.98 0.94 18.34
CA ASN A 49 1.60 -0.48 18.43
C ASN A 49 2.40 -1.41 17.50
N GLY A 50 3.26 -0.85 16.63
CA GLY A 50 4.06 -1.61 15.66
C GLY A 50 3.42 -1.78 14.29
N ASP A 51 2.16 -1.36 14.11
CA ASP A 51 1.50 -1.38 12.81
C ASP A 51 2.02 -0.29 11.88
N LEU A 52 1.95 -0.60 10.58
CA LEU A 52 2.31 0.31 9.50
C LEU A 52 1.04 0.82 8.82
N ARG A 53 0.91 2.15 8.75
CA ARG A 53 -0.20 2.85 8.08
C ARG A 53 0.34 3.73 6.97
N ILE A 54 -0.31 3.67 5.82
CA ILE A 54 0.06 4.42 4.61
C ILE A 54 -1.12 5.33 4.32
N ARG A 55 -0.91 6.63 4.08
CA ARG A 55 -2.03 7.49 3.69
C ARG A 55 -2.49 7.10 2.29
N ALA A 56 -3.81 7.05 2.08
CA ALA A 56 -4.36 6.72 0.76
C ALA A 56 -3.85 7.69 -0.32
N SER A 57 -3.75 8.99 0.01
CA SER A 57 -3.20 10.01 -0.90
C SER A 57 -1.71 9.82 -1.20
N ASP A 58 -0.88 9.52 -0.19
CA ASP A 58 0.55 9.23 -0.43
C ASP A 58 0.73 7.96 -1.27
N PHE A 59 -0.16 6.97 -1.14
CA PHE A 59 -0.16 5.77 -1.97
C PHE A 59 -0.54 6.09 -3.42
N GLU A 60 -1.57 6.89 -3.65
CA GLU A 60 -2.01 7.33 -4.97
C GLU A 60 -0.92 8.14 -5.68
N THR A 61 -0.33 9.14 -5.01
CA THR A 61 0.78 9.94 -5.57
C THR A 61 2.02 9.09 -5.90
N TRP A 62 2.27 8.05 -5.11
CA TRP A 62 3.35 7.11 -5.41
C TRP A 62 3.05 6.28 -6.65
N LEU A 63 1.80 5.83 -6.86
CA LEU A 63 1.39 5.16 -8.09
C LEU A 63 1.52 6.08 -9.30
N GLU A 64 1.08 7.34 -9.20
CA GLU A 64 1.24 8.34 -10.26
C GLU A 64 2.71 8.55 -10.64
N THR A 65 3.61 8.53 -9.66
CA THR A 65 5.07 8.64 -9.89
C THR A 65 5.62 7.43 -10.65
N LEU A 66 5.06 6.24 -10.44
CA LEU A 66 5.46 5.01 -11.14
C LEU A 66 4.85 4.92 -12.55
N GLU A 67 3.63 5.43 -12.77
CA GLU A 67 3.01 5.47 -14.10
C GLU A 67 3.69 6.48 -15.04
N ALA A 68 4.30 7.53 -14.49
CA ALA A 68 4.98 8.58 -15.25
C ALA A 68 6.46 8.27 -15.61
N ALA A 69 7.00 7.11 -15.18
CA ALA A 69 8.40 6.72 -15.33
C ALA A 69 8.58 5.61 -16.38
#